data_AF-A0A372BVK9-F1
#
_entry.id   AF-A0A372BVK9-F1
#
_cell.length_a   1.000
_cell.length_b   1.000
_cell.length_c   1.000
_cell.angle_alpha   90.00
_cell.angle_beta   90.00
_cell.angle_gamma   90.00
#
_symmetry.space_group_name_H-M   'P 1'
#
loop_
_entity.id
_entity.type
_entity.pdbx_description
1 polymer ?
#
loop_
_entity_poly.entity_id
_entity_poly.type
_entity_poly.pdbx_seq_one_letter_code
_entity_poly.pdbx_strand_id
1 'polypeptide(L)'
;MNVHILGCGVSAPGLPDIEALSQVLAGGELGEDKPGSGNISLLSPRERRRCPETVRLSMAAAEQACQTAGLDPSEPDAVFASGMGDLAISDYMCRTLAETPDLLSPMRFHNSVHNAAAGYWSIGAGGRGDVTALSGATDSLVTGLMEAASHILTDHRPVLLVVYDSAADGPMRAVWPANHPFASAFVMGVAEGNQGSAIKLGPEPARVDDDCPSLPAGLAERAADNPAARALHLLALLQGYHRGPVHLAARQGPGLRIEPVT
;
A
#
# COMPACT_ATOMS: atom_id res chain seq x y z
N MET A 1 2.38 -1.03 20.75
CA MET A 1 2.89 0.23 20.21
C MET A 1 1.70 1.13 19.94
N ASN A 2 1.67 2.34 20.50
CA ASN A 2 0.58 3.29 20.26
C ASN A 2 1.05 4.29 19.21
N VAL A 3 0.30 4.38 18.11
CA VAL A 3 0.59 5.29 17.00
C VAL A 3 -0.73 5.89 16.53
N HIS A 4 -0.66 6.97 15.74
CA HIS A 4 -1.82 7.60 15.15
C HIS A 4 -1.75 7.45 13.64
N ILE A 5 -2.91 7.21 13.02
CA ILE A 5 -3.09 7.37 11.58
C ILE A 5 -3.56 8.80 11.34
N LEU A 6 -2.68 9.62 10.79
CA LEU A 6 -2.92 11.04 10.52
C LEU A 6 -3.67 11.24 9.19
N GLY A 7 -3.41 10.36 8.22
CA GLY A 7 -4.07 10.36 6.91
C GLY A 7 -4.00 8.99 6.25
N CYS A 8 -4.86 8.76 5.26
CA CYS A 8 -4.90 7.51 4.51
C CYS A 8 -5.28 7.74 3.04
N GLY A 9 -4.94 6.78 2.20
CA GLY A 9 -5.20 6.81 0.76
C GLY A 9 -5.42 5.40 0.20
N VAL A 10 -6.12 5.31 -0.92
CA VAL A 10 -6.35 4.05 -1.65
C VAL A 10 -6.34 4.31 -3.15
N SER A 11 -5.79 3.38 -3.92
CA SER A 11 -5.80 3.43 -5.38
C SER A 11 -5.85 2.00 -5.93
N ALA A 12 -6.98 1.62 -6.51
CA ALA A 12 -7.22 0.34 -7.15
C ALA A 12 -8.34 0.46 -8.19
N PRO A 13 -8.54 -0.52 -9.09
CA PRO A 13 -9.71 -0.58 -9.95
C PRO A 13 -11.01 -0.49 -9.14
N GLY A 14 -11.90 0.42 -9.54
CA GLY A 14 -13.14 0.73 -8.81
C GLY A 14 -12.97 1.54 -7.51
N LEU A 15 -11.73 1.80 -7.05
CA LEU A 15 -11.40 2.56 -5.83
C LEU A 15 -10.30 3.60 -6.12
N PRO A 16 -10.63 4.72 -6.80
CA PRO A 16 -9.65 5.75 -7.12
C PRO A 16 -9.17 6.54 -5.90
N ASP A 17 -10.01 6.63 -4.85
CA ASP A 17 -9.75 7.42 -3.64
C ASP A 17 -10.57 6.94 -2.42
N ILE A 18 -10.29 7.56 -1.26
CA ILE A 18 -10.99 7.27 0.01
C ILE A 18 -12.48 7.64 -0.05
N GLU A 19 -12.88 8.64 -0.85
CA GLU A 19 -14.29 9.00 -0.98
C GLU A 19 -15.08 7.86 -1.64
N ALA A 20 -14.56 7.30 -2.73
CA ALA A 20 -15.12 6.12 -3.38
C ALA A 20 -15.18 4.92 -2.44
N LEU A 21 -14.13 4.68 -1.64
CA LEU A 21 -14.14 3.62 -0.62
C LEU A 21 -15.28 3.84 0.39
N SER A 22 -15.45 5.06 0.90
CA SER A 22 -16.52 5.40 1.84
C SER A 22 -17.91 5.22 1.24
N GLN A 23 -18.10 5.50 -0.05
CA GLN A 23 -19.36 5.22 -0.75
C GLN A 23 -19.66 3.72 -0.81
N VAL A 24 -18.67 2.87 -1.10
CA VAL A 24 -18.83 1.41 -1.13
C VAL A 24 -19.13 0.87 0.28
N LEU A 25 -18.43 1.38 1.31
CA LEU A 25 -18.70 1.03 2.71
C LEU A 25 -20.12 1.44 3.14
N ALA A 26 -20.66 2.53 2.61
CA ALA A 26 -22.03 2.98 2.85
C ALA A 26 -23.10 2.20 2.07
N GLY A 27 -22.73 1.12 1.37
CA GLY A 27 -23.64 0.26 0.61
C GLY A 27 -23.73 0.59 -0.89
N GLY A 28 -22.86 1.47 -1.40
CA GLY A 28 -22.68 1.67 -2.83
C GLY A 28 -22.04 0.46 -3.52
N GLU A 29 -22.19 0.37 -4.84
CA GLU A 29 -21.54 -0.66 -5.64
C GLU A 29 -20.06 -0.31 -5.88
N LEU A 30 -19.20 -1.33 -5.84
CA LEU A 30 -17.82 -1.18 -6.28
C LEU A 30 -17.82 -0.88 -7.79
N GLY A 31 -17.24 0.25 -8.17
CA GLY A 31 -17.24 0.70 -9.57
C GLY A 31 -16.55 -0.29 -10.52
N GLU A 32 -16.78 -0.10 -11.82
CA GLU A 32 -16.16 -0.93 -12.86
C GLU A 32 -14.62 -0.97 -12.73
N ASP A 33 -14.04 -2.11 -13.10
CA ASP A 33 -12.59 -2.37 -13.11
C ASP A 33 -11.82 -1.61 -14.20
N LYS A 34 -12.05 -0.31 -14.28
CA LYS A 34 -11.20 0.60 -15.03
C LYS A 34 -9.92 0.80 -14.24
N PRO A 35 -8.75 0.87 -14.90
CA PRO A 35 -7.48 1.06 -14.21
C PRO A 35 -7.56 2.32 -13.37
N GLY A 36 -7.57 2.11 -12.04
CA GLY A 36 -7.76 3.16 -11.04
C GLY A 36 -6.48 3.97 -10.87
N SER A 37 -6.00 4.65 -11.92
CA SER A 37 -4.93 5.63 -11.71
C SER A 37 -5.57 6.89 -11.14
N GLY A 38 -5.54 7.03 -9.81
CA GLY A 38 -5.83 8.31 -9.15
C GLY A 38 -4.94 9.42 -9.72
N ASN A 39 -5.30 10.68 -9.46
CA ASN A 39 -4.53 11.81 -9.95
C ASN A 39 -3.16 11.87 -9.25
N ILE A 40 -2.06 11.86 -10.01
CA ILE A 40 -0.68 11.94 -9.49
C ILE A 40 -0.14 13.33 -9.84
N SER A 41 -0.01 14.20 -8.86
CA SER A 41 0.46 15.57 -9.05
C SER A 41 1.98 15.70 -8.91
N LEU A 42 2.62 14.83 -8.12
CA LEU A 42 4.05 14.91 -7.79
C LEU A 42 4.99 14.49 -8.93
N LEU A 43 4.48 13.76 -9.93
CA LEU A 43 5.27 13.36 -11.09
C LEU A 43 5.02 14.30 -12.27
N SER A 44 6.07 14.63 -13.03
CA SER A 44 5.89 15.35 -14.30
C SER A 44 5.07 14.51 -15.31
N PRO A 45 4.43 15.14 -16.31
CA PRO A 45 3.73 14.41 -17.37
C PRO A 45 4.60 13.35 -18.07
N ARG A 46 5.91 13.60 -18.17
CA ARG A 46 6.87 12.66 -18.77
C ARG A 46 7.11 11.45 -17.89
N GLU A 47 7.24 11.64 -16.57
CA GLU A 47 7.43 10.56 -15.61
C GLU A 47 6.17 9.70 -15.51
N ARG A 48 4.98 10.32 -15.42
CA ARG A 48 3.70 9.61 -15.38
C ARG A 48 3.48 8.66 -16.58
N ARG A 49 3.99 9.04 -17.76
CA ARG A 49 3.91 8.22 -18.98
C ARG A 49 4.90 7.05 -19.00
N ARG A 50 5.95 7.10 -18.19
CA ARG A 50 7.07 6.15 -18.21
C ARG A 50 7.08 5.23 -17.00
N CYS A 51 6.44 5.62 -15.90
CA CYS A 51 6.36 4.78 -14.73
C CYS A 51 5.37 3.63 -14.95
N PRO A 52 5.64 2.45 -14.36
CA PRO A 52 4.75 1.30 -14.44
C PRO A 52 3.47 1.51 -13.62
N GLU A 53 2.52 0.59 -13.75
CA GLU A 53 1.23 0.67 -13.05
C GLU A 53 1.38 0.65 -11.54
N THR A 54 2.26 -0.20 -11.00
CA THR A 54 2.57 -0.27 -9.56
C THR A 54 2.99 1.07 -8.99
N VAL A 55 3.86 1.79 -9.70
CA VAL A 55 4.28 3.15 -9.33
C VAL A 55 3.11 4.12 -9.40
N ARG A 56 2.25 4.04 -10.43
CA ARG A 56 1.09 4.95 -10.52
C ARG A 56 0.13 4.78 -9.34
N LEU A 57 -0.21 3.54 -9.00
CA LEU A 57 -1.14 3.25 -7.90
C LEU A 57 -0.55 3.64 -6.55
N SER A 58 0.71 3.28 -6.29
CA SER A 58 1.39 3.62 -5.03
C SER A 58 1.55 5.13 -4.85
N MET A 59 1.95 5.87 -5.89
CA MET A 59 2.04 7.33 -5.85
C MET A 59 0.68 8.00 -5.61
N ALA A 60 -0.37 7.52 -6.28
CA ALA A 60 -1.72 8.08 -6.09
C ALA A 60 -2.24 7.86 -4.66
N ALA A 61 -2.07 6.66 -4.09
CA ALA A 61 -2.46 6.40 -2.71
C ALA A 61 -1.62 7.22 -1.72
N ALA A 62 -0.31 7.34 -1.96
CA ALA A 62 0.60 8.12 -1.12
C ALA A 62 0.24 9.61 -1.07
N GLU A 63 -0.01 10.23 -2.24
CA GLU A 63 -0.44 11.64 -2.33
C GLU A 63 -1.75 11.87 -1.56
N GLN A 64 -2.72 10.96 -1.68
CA GLN A 64 -3.97 11.03 -0.90
C GLN A 64 -3.71 10.96 0.61
N ALA A 65 -2.82 10.08 1.07
CA ALA A 65 -2.51 9.95 2.49
C ALA A 65 -1.86 11.21 3.06
N CYS A 66 -0.92 11.83 2.33
CA CYS A 66 -0.34 13.12 2.72
C CYS A 66 -1.39 14.25 2.71
N GLN A 67 -2.23 14.30 1.67
CA GLN A 67 -3.29 15.31 1.56
C GLN A 67 -4.30 15.20 2.70
N THR A 68 -4.76 13.99 3.04
CA THR A 68 -5.70 13.77 4.14
C THR A 68 -5.07 14.03 5.51
N ALA A 69 -3.76 13.83 5.66
CA ALA A 69 -3.01 14.21 6.85
C ALA A 69 -2.73 15.72 6.95
N GLY A 70 -2.89 16.47 5.86
CA GLY A 70 -2.50 17.88 5.79
C GLY A 70 -0.98 18.11 5.88
N LEU A 71 -0.18 17.11 5.50
CA LEU A 71 1.29 17.19 5.52
C LEU A 71 1.86 17.43 4.13
N ASP A 72 2.95 18.18 4.05
CA ASP A 72 3.75 18.27 2.83
C ASP A 72 4.36 16.88 2.54
N PRO A 73 4.22 16.34 1.31
CA PRO A 73 4.79 15.04 0.93
C PRO A 73 6.30 14.89 1.20
N SER A 74 7.05 15.99 1.29
CA SER A 74 8.50 16.00 1.56
C SER A 74 8.87 15.78 3.03
N GLU A 75 7.92 15.92 3.96
CA GLU A 75 8.14 15.87 5.41
C GLU A 75 8.31 14.46 6.01
N PRO A 76 7.43 13.47 5.72
CA PRO A 76 7.51 12.18 6.35
C PRO A 76 8.67 11.34 5.79
N ASP A 77 9.28 10.51 6.65
CA ASP A 77 10.03 9.35 6.16
C ASP A 77 9.04 8.38 5.50
N ALA A 78 9.49 7.44 4.67
CA ALA A 78 8.59 6.57 3.92
C ALA A 78 9.00 5.11 3.93
N VAL A 79 8.01 4.23 3.97
CA VAL A 79 8.15 2.78 3.86
C VAL A 79 7.25 2.30 2.73
N PHE A 80 7.84 1.71 1.70
CA PHE A 80 7.15 1.11 0.57
C PHE A 80 7.22 -0.41 0.70
N ALA A 81 6.07 -1.04 0.94
CA ALA A 81 5.95 -2.47 1.13
C ALA A 81 5.18 -3.11 -0.02
N SER A 82 5.80 -4.08 -0.67
CA SER A 82 5.18 -4.90 -1.72
C SER A 82 5.69 -6.32 -1.64
N GLY A 83 4.83 -7.29 -1.94
CA GLY A 83 5.22 -8.69 -1.93
C GLY A 83 6.20 -9.02 -3.05
N MET A 84 5.88 -8.61 -4.28
CA MET A 84 6.66 -8.98 -5.48
C MET A 84 7.16 -7.79 -6.30
N GLY A 85 6.80 -6.56 -5.94
CA GLY A 85 7.09 -5.39 -6.76
C GLY A 85 6.27 -5.41 -8.05
N ASP A 86 6.94 -5.16 -9.20
CA ASP A 86 6.28 -5.14 -10.50
C ASP A 86 6.43 -6.49 -11.25
N LEU A 87 5.37 -7.30 -11.20
CA LEU A 87 5.36 -8.61 -11.85
C LEU A 87 5.40 -8.53 -13.38
N ALA A 88 4.77 -7.52 -13.97
CA ALA A 88 4.74 -7.36 -15.43
C ALA A 88 6.12 -7.01 -15.99
N ILE A 89 6.89 -6.20 -15.28
CA ILE A 89 8.29 -5.93 -15.62
C ILE A 89 9.14 -7.18 -15.38
N SER A 90 8.94 -7.89 -14.28
CA SER A 90 9.69 -9.12 -13.98
C SER A 90 9.51 -10.19 -15.07
N ASP A 91 8.27 -10.42 -15.52
CA ASP A 91 7.98 -11.32 -16.64
C ASP A 91 8.63 -10.84 -17.96
N TYR A 92 8.52 -9.54 -18.27
CA TYR A 92 9.17 -8.96 -19.45
C TYR A 92 10.69 -9.17 -19.44
N MET A 93 11.32 -8.93 -18.29
CA MET A 93 12.76 -9.08 -18.10
C MET A 93 13.19 -10.52 -18.37
N CYS A 94 12.51 -11.50 -17.75
CA CYS A 94 12.80 -12.92 -17.93
C CYS A 94 12.62 -13.38 -19.39
N ARG A 95 11.49 -13.03 -20.03
CA ARG A 95 11.23 -13.42 -21.43
C ARG A 95 12.23 -12.78 -22.39
N THR A 96 12.51 -11.49 -22.22
CA THR A 96 13.44 -10.79 -23.11
C THR A 96 14.85 -11.35 -22.98
N LEU A 97 15.32 -11.64 -21.77
CA LEU A 97 16.63 -12.27 -21.56
C LEU A 97 16.71 -13.70 -22.13
N ALA A 98 15.62 -14.46 -22.07
CA ALA A 98 15.57 -15.83 -22.59
C ALA A 98 15.50 -15.88 -24.13
N GLU A 99 14.80 -14.94 -24.76
CA GLU A 99 14.49 -15.00 -26.20
C GLU A 99 15.34 -14.03 -27.04
N THR A 100 15.52 -12.79 -26.58
CA THR A 100 16.14 -11.69 -27.34
C THR A 100 16.91 -10.71 -26.43
N PRO A 101 17.99 -11.14 -25.77
CA PRO A 101 18.65 -10.36 -24.71
C PRO A 101 19.15 -8.98 -25.16
N ASP A 102 19.55 -8.83 -26.43
CA ASP A 102 20.01 -7.55 -27.01
C ASP A 102 18.89 -6.49 -27.12
N LEU A 103 17.62 -6.89 -26.99
CA LEU A 103 16.45 -6.00 -27.06
C LEU A 103 15.94 -5.55 -25.68
N LEU A 104 16.72 -5.80 -24.63
CA LEU A 104 16.36 -5.40 -23.28
C LEU A 104 16.23 -3.87 -23.17
N SER A 105 15.05 -3.39 -22.80
CA SER A 105 14.79 -1.96 -22.65
C SER A 105 15.46 -1.41 -21.38
N PRO A 106 16.36 -0.40 -21.49
CA PRO A 106 16.93 0.27 -20.32
C PRO A 106 15.86 0.93 -19.44
N MET A 107 14.75 1.37 -20.04
CA MET A 107 13.63 1.96 -19.33
C MET A 107 12.90 0.94 -18.46
N ARG A 108 12.65 -0.27 -18.97
CA ARG A 108 12.04 -1.32 -18.14
C ARG A 108 13.03 -1.86 -17.10
N PHE A 109 14.32 -1.93 -17.43
CA PHE A 109 15.34 -2.37 -16.49
C PHE A 109 15.40 -1.49 -15.23
N HIS A 110 15.41 -0.16 -15.35
CA HIS A 110 15.45 0.70 -14.15
C HIS A 110 14.17 0.61 -13.30
N ASN A 111 13.06 0.15 -13.88
CA ASN A 111 11.80 -0.07 -13.16
C ASN A 111 11.65 -1.50 -12.64
N SER A 112 12.64 -2.38 -12.85
CA SER A 112 12.61 -3.79 -12.42
C SER A 112 13.06 -3.99 -10.98
N VAL A 113 13.72 -2.99 -10.39
CA VAL A 113 14.13 -3.03 -8.99
C VAL A 113 12.92 -2.87 -8.07
N HIS A 114 12.91 -3.60 -6.95
CA HIS A 114 11.80 -3.60 -5.99
C HIS A 114 11.47 -2.19 -5.45
N ASN A 115 12.50 -1.36 -5.28
CA ASN A 115 12.40 -0.02 -4.76
C ASN A 115 11.98 1.02 -5.81
N ALA A 116 11.49 0.65 -7.00
CA ALA A 116 11.10 1.61 -8.03
C ALA A 116 10.07 2.64 -7.51
N ALA A 117 9.01 2.19 -6.84
CA ALA A 117 7.99 3.07 -6.25
C ALA A 117 8.57 4.05 -5.22
N ALA A 118 9.39 3.54 -4.29
CA ALA A 118 10.15 4.35 -3.34
C ALA A 118 11.04 5.40 -4.05
N GLY A 119 11.72 5.02 -5.12
CA GLY A 119 12.54 5.92 -5.91
C GLY A 119 11.73 7.05 -6.55
N TYR A 120 10.59 6.73 -7.19
CA TYR A 120 9.70 7.75 -7.74
C TYR A 120 9.14 8.69 -6.67
N TRP A 121 8.78 8.15 -5.50
CA TRP A 121 8.33 8.97 -4.37
C TRP A 121 9.42 9.93 -3.91
N SER A 122 10.64 9.43 -3.68
CA SER A 122 11.75 10.28 -3.21
C SER A 122 12.03 11.46 -4.14
N ILE A 123 11.93 11.25 -5.46
CA ILE A 123 12.12 12.29 -6.47
C ILE A 123 10.92 13.23 -6.51
N GLY A 124 9.70 12.68 -6.57
CA GLY A 124 8.47 13.45 -6.74
C GLY A 124 8.09 14.28 -5.52
N ALA A 125 8.24 13.72 -4.33
CA ALA A 125 7.98 14.41 -3.07
C ALA A 125 9.09 15.41 -2.72
N GLY A 126 10.32 15.22 -3.20
CA GLY A 126 11.45 16.12 -2.92
C GLY A 126 11.94 16.09 -1.47
N GLY A 127 11.47 15.14 -0.66
CA GLY A 127 11.92 14.91 0.71
C GLY A 127 13.36 14.40 0.77
N ARG A 128 14.03 14.67 1.91
CA ARG A 128 15.39 14.17 2.21
C ARG A 128 15.41 13.16 3.35
N GLY A 129 14.23 12.75 3.82
CA GLY A 129 14.06 11.73 4.83
C GLY A 129 14.39 10.33 4.32
N ASP A 130 14.35 9.36 5.22
CA ASP A 130 14.62 7.97 4.90
C ASP A 130 13.46 7.39 4.07
N VAL A 131 13.80 6.63 3.03
CA VAL A 131 12.83 5.92 2.19
C VAL A 131 13.24 4.46 2.07
N THR A 132 12.52 3.60 2.77
CA THR A 132 12.74 2.15 2.79
C THR A 132 11.81 1.47 1.79
N ALA A 133 12.33 0.49 1.06
CA ALA A 133 11.53 -0.44 0.27
C ALA A 133 11.72 -1.86 0.82
N LEU A 134 10.64 -2.55 1.16
CA LEU A 134 10.68 -3.88 1.77
C LEU A 134 9.71 -4.86 1.10
N SER A 135 9.99 -6.14 1.29
CA SER A 135 9.10 -7.23 0.89
C SER A 135 8.98 -8.24 2.04
N GLY A 136 7.73 -8.53 2.40
CA GLY A 136 7.35 -9.63 3.28
C GLY A 136 6.52 -10.68 2.55
N ALA A 137 6.63 -10.77 1.22
CA ALA A 137 5.70 -11.54 0.39
C ALA A 137 4.23 -11.23 0.76
N THR A 138 3.40 -12.21 1.07
CA THR A 138 1.99 -12.02 1.46
C THR A 138 1.80 -11.29 2.79
N ASP A 139 2.88 -11.11 3.55
CA ASP A 139 2.90 -10.45 4.85
C ASP A 139 3.42 -9.00 4.76
N SER A 140 3.53 -8.44 3.55
CA SER A 140 4.06 -7.09 3.30
C SER A 140 3.30 -5.99 4.04
N LEU A 141 1.98 -6.14 4.22
CA LEU A 141 1.18 -5.22 5.05
C LEU A 141 1.64 -5.24 6.52
N VAL A 142 1.77 -6.43 7.11
CA VAL A 142 2.16 -6.61 8.51
C VAL A 142 3.58 -6.10 8.74
N THR A 143 4.51 -6.50 7.88
CA THR A 143 5.92 -6.06 7.96
C THR A 143 6.05 -4.56 7.75
N GLY A 144 5.30 -3.97 6.81
CA GLY A 144 5.26 -2.53 6.60
C GLY A 144 4.74 -1.73 7.80
N LEU A 145 3.65 -2.19 8.43
CA LEU A 145 3.11 -1.57 9.64
C LEU A 145 4.09 -1.63 10.81
N MET A 146 4.79 -2.76 10.98
CA MET A 146 5.79 -2.94 12.02
C MET A 146 7.03 -2.07 11.78
N GLU A 147 7.50 -1.97 10.53
CA GLU A 147 8.63 -1.11 10.16
C GLU A 147 8.30 0.37 10.40
N ALA A 148 7.15 0.84 9.90
CA ALA A 148 6.72 2.22 10.09
C ALA A 148 6.53 2.57 11.57
N ALA A 149 5.94 1.66 12.36
CA ALA A 149 5.83 1.85 13.80
C ALA A 149 7.19 1.89 14.50
N SER A 150 8.17 1.12 14.02
CA SER A 150 9.53 1.12 14.58
C SER A 150 10.20 2.47 14.34
N HIS A 151 10.17 3.00 13.12
CA HIS A 151 10.67 4.34 12.77
C HIS A 151 10.03 5.44 13.65
N ILE A 152 8.71 5.40 13.85
CA ILE A 152 8.02 6.39 14.68
C ILE A 152 8.49 6.35 16.14
N LEU A 153 8.75 5.15 16.66
CA LEU A 153 9.18 4.96 18.05
C LEU A 153 10.66 5.28 18.26
N THR A 154 11.49 5.21 17.22
CA THR A 154 12.92 5.55 17.29
C THR A 154 13.17 7.03 17.06
N ASP A 155 12.54 7.60 16.03
CA ASP A 155 12.90 8.92 15.51
C ASP A 155 11.84 9.99 15.79
N HIS A 156 10.65 9.59 16.28
CA HIS A 156 9.54 10.49 16.59
C HIS A 156 9.09 11.37 15.42
N ARG A 157 9.27 10.89 14.19
CA ARG A 157 8.85 11.58 12.96
C ARG A 157 7.66 10.87 12.31
N PRO A 158 6.79 11.60 11.58
CA PRO A 158 5.76 10.97 10.76
C PRO A 158 6.36 10.06 9.69
N VAL A 159 5.70 8.94 9.43
CA VAL A 159 6.10 7.94 8.43
C VAL A 159 4.93 7.68 7.49
N LEU A 160 5.17 7.81 6.20
CA LEU A 160 4.28 7.35 5.15
C LEU A 160 4.53 5.86 4.89
N LEU A 161 3.58 5.01 5.25
CA LEU A 161 3.55 3.62 4.80
C LEU A 161 2.72 3.52 3.52
N VAL A 162 3.29 2.92 2.47
CA VAL A 162 2.58 2.56 1.24
C VAL A 162 2.64 1.05 1.05
N VAL A 163 1.48 0.41 0.94
CA VAL A 163 1.36 -1.03 0.71
C VAL A 163 0.72 -1.25 -0.64
N TYR A 164 1.40 -1.96 -1.53
CA TYR A 164 0.96 -2.10 -2.92
C TYR A 164 1.40 -3.43 -3.54
N ASP A 165 0.64 -3.92 -4.51
CA ASP A 165 0.98 -5.07 -5.34
C ASP A 165 0.33 -4.98 -6.72
N SER A 166 1.01 -5.51 -7.74
CA SER A 166 0.46 -5.67 -9.09
C SER A 166 -0.46 -6.90 -9.20
N ALA A 167 -1.35 -6.90 -10.20
CA ALA A 167 -1.95 -8.13 -10.68
C ALA A 167 -0.88 -9.06 -11.28
N ALA A 168 -1.07 -10.36 -11.08
CA ALA A 168 -0.30 -11.41 -11.72
C ALA A 168 -0.98 -11.85 -13.02
N ASP A 169 -0.22 -11.89 -14.11
CA ASP A 169 -0.67 -12.39 -15.41
C ASP A 169 0.30 -13.46 -15.94
N GLY A 170 -0.19 -14.30 -16.87
CA GLY A 170 0.57 -15.35 -17.51
C GLY A 170 1.30 -16.26 -16.50
N PRO A 171 2.60 -16.51 -16.69
CA PRO A 171 3.38 -17.36 -15.77
C PRO A 171 3.43 -16.87 -14.32
N MET A 172 3.27 -15.55 -14.09
CA MET A 172 3.38 -14.99 -12.73
C MET A 172 2.23 -15.42 -11.82
N ARG A 173 1.09 -15.86 -12.39
CA ARG A 173 -0.05 -16.41 -11.63
C ARG A 173 0.31 -17.65 -10.83
N ALA A 174 1.39 -18.36 -11.19
CA ALA A 174 1.86 -19.53 -10.46
C ALA A 174 2.62 -19.18 -9.16
N VAL A 175 3.09 -17.93 -9.02
CA VAL A 175 3.93 -17.50 -7.89
C VAL A 175 3.29 -16.39 -7.05
N TRP A 176 2.27 -15.70 -7.56
CA TRP A 176 1.61 -14.62 -6.84
C TRP A 176 0.08 -14.67 -6.97
N PRO A 177 -0.66 -14.66 -5.84
CA PRO A 177 -2.11 -14.72 -5.84
C PRO A 177 -2.68 -13.29 -5.89
N ALA A 178 -2.69 -12.65 -7.05
CA ALA A 178 -3.38 -11.37 -7.24
C ALA A 178 -3.96 -11.27 -8.64
N ASN A 179 -5.28 -11.15 -8.78
CA ASN A 179 -5.89 -10.89 -10.10
C ASN A 179 -6.03 -9.39 -10.37
N HIS A 180 -6.12 -8.56 -9.33
CA HIS A 180 -6.28 -7.11 -9.45
C HIS A 180 -5.16 -6.40 -8.71
N PRO A 181 -4.63 -5.29 -9.28
CA PRO A 181 -3.64 -4.51 -8.59
C PRO A 181 -4.31 -3.69 -7.48
N PHE A 182 -3.56 -3.39 -6.43
CA PHE A 182 -4.05 -2.64 -5.28
C PHE A 182 -2.94 -1.81 -4.67
N ALA A 183 -3.25 -0.60 -4.23
CA ALA A 183 -2.39 0.20 -3.37
C ALA A 183 -3.20 0.90 -2.27
N SER A 184 -2.61 1.00 -1.09
CA SER A 184 -3.08 1.81 0.02
C SER A 184 -1.91 2.54 0.66
N ALA A 185 -2.19 3.64 1.34
CA ALA A 185 -1.18 4.36 2.08
C ALA A 185 -1.74 4.91 3.40
N PHE A 186 -0.84 5.06 4.37
CA PHE A 186 -1.13 5.55 5.72
C PHE A 186 -0.02 6.50 6.14
N VAL A 187 -0.35 7.73 6.48
CA VAL A 187 0.56 8.59 7.23
C VAL A 187 0.40 8.24 8.70
N MET A 188 1.45 7.71 9.30
CA MET A 188 1.53 7.24 10.67
C MET A 188 2.40 8.19 11.49
N GLY A 189 2.09 8.41 12.77
CA GLY A 189 2.93 9.25 13.63
C GLY A 189 2.57 9.17 15.11
N VAL A 190 3.21 10.03 15.90
CA VAL A 190 2.75 10.37 17.26
C VAL A 190 1.78 11.54 17.15
N ALA A 191 0.68 11.54 17.89
CA ALA A 191 -0.24 12.69 17.86
C ALA A 191 0.35 13.86 18.65
N GLU A 192 0.33 15.04 18.02
CA GLU A 192 0.35 16.31 18.72
C GLU A 192 -1.09 16.85 18.75
N GLY A 193 -1.79 16.70 19.89
CA GLY A 193 -3.19 17.14 20.04
C GLY A 193 -4.24 16.12 19.58
N ASN A 194 -5.38 16.61 19.06
CA ASN A 194 -6.55 15.80 18.67
C ASN A 194 -6.56 15.37 17.18
N GLN A 195 -5.39 15.31 16.53
CA GLN A 195 -5.31 14.97 15.10
C GLN A 195 -5.11 13.46 14.88
N GLY A 196 -5.83 12.89 13.91
CA GLY A 196 -5.71 11.49 13.49
C GLY A 196 -6.48 10.48 14.35
N SER A 197 -6.52 9.23 13.90
CA SER A 197 -7.11 8.10 14.62
C SER A 197 -6.04 7.37 15.42
N ALA A 198 -6.18 7.36 16.74
CA ALA A 198 -5.30 6.61 17.63
C ALA A 198 -5.52 5.10 17.46
N ILE A 199 -4.43 4.37 17.20
CA ILE A 199 -4.44 2.91 17.09
C ILE A 199 -3.35 2.29 17.98
N LYS A 200 -3.67 1.12 18.51
CA LYS A 200 -2.73 0.27 19.21
C LYS A 200 -2.37 -0.92 18.34
N LEU A 201 -1.09 -1.01 18.00
CA LEU A 201 -0.47 -2.13 17.31
C LEU A 201 0.11 -3.09 18.34
N GLY A 202 -0.33 -4.34 18.34
CA GLY A 202 0.15 -5.38 19.25
C GLY A 202 0.53 -6.64 18.48
N PRO A 203 1.77 -7.15 18.60
CA PRO A 203 2.09 -8.47 18.06
C PRO A 203 1.24 -9.52 18.78
N GLU A 204 0.74 -10.49 18.03
CA GLU A 204 -0.03 -11.62 18.55
C GLU A 204 0.55 -12.96 18.05
N PRO A 205 0.22 -14.10 18.69
CA PRO A 205 0.66 -15.40 18.22
C PRO A 205 0.32 -15.60 16.74
N ALA A 206 1.18 -16.34 16.03
CA ALA A 206 0.95 -16.64 14.62
C ALA A 206 -0.42 -17.30 14.42
N ARG A 207 -1.12 -16.86 13.38
CA ARG A 207 -2.44 -17.35 12.97
C ARG A 207 -2.38 -17.77 11.51
N VAL A 208 -3.29 -18.67 11.12
CA VAL A 208 -3.42 -19.10 9.72
C VAL A 208 -4.11 -18.02 8.89
N ASP A 209 -5.22 -17.50 9.42
CA ASP A 209 -6.09 -16.55 8.72
C ASP A 209 -6.31 -15.28 9.54
N ASP A 210 -6.56 -14.21 8.79
CA ASP A 210 -7.04 -12.94 9.32
C ASP A 210 -8.39 -13.13 10.04
N ASP A 211 -8.65 -12.31 11.03
CA ASP A 211 -9.94 -12.25 11.74
C ASP A 211 -10.29 -10.80 11.92
N CYS A 212 -11.04 -10.33 10.95
CA CYS A 212 -11.40 -8.95 10.80
C CYS A 212 -12.92 -8.86 10.69
N PRO A 213 -13.52 -7.76 11.15
CA PRO A 213 -14.92 -7.47 10.87
C PRO A 213 -15.20 -7.55 9.37
N SER A 214 -16.37 -8.11 9.04
CA SER A 214 -16.80 -8.33 7.64
C SER A 214 -16.79 -7.03 6.84
N LEU A 215 -16.36 -7.11 5.59
CA LEU A 215 -16.46 -6.04 4.61
C LEU A 215 -17.68 -6.28 3.68
N PRO A 216 -18.18 -5.25 2.98
CA PRO A 216 -19.06 -5.44 1.84
C PRO A 216 -18.48 -6.45 0.83
N ALA A 217 -19.31 -7.24 0.17
CA ALA A 217 -18.89 -8.38 -0.65
C ALA A 217 -17.77 -8.05 -1.65
N GLY A 218 -17.91 -6.96 -2.43
CA GLY A 218 -16.88 -6.55 -3.39
C GLY A 218 -15.54 -6.18 -2.75
N LEU A 219 -15.55 -5.56 -1.56
CA LEU A 219 -14.32 -5.24 -0.82
C LEU A 219 -13.71 -6.49 -0.16
N ALA A 220 -14.54 -7.41 0.32
CA ALA A 220 -14.09 -8.69 0.85
C ALA A 220 -13.42 -9.54 -0.24
N GLU A 221 -13.99 -9.56 -1.46
CA GLU A 221 -13.39 -10.21 -2.62
C GLU A 221 -12.03 -9.59 -2.97
N ARG A 222 -11.90 -8.25 -2.95
CA ARG A 222 -10.61 -7.58 -3.16
C ARG A 222 -9.58 -7.94 -2.09
N ALA A 223 -9.98 -7.93 -0.81
CA ALA A 223 -9.10 -8.28 0.30
C ALA A 223 -8.60 -9.74 0.23
N ALA A 224 -9.43 -10.66 -0.27
CA ALA A 224 -9.05 -12.05 -0.52
C ALA A 224 -8.23 -12.24 -1.81
N ASP A 225 -8.42 -11.37 -2.80
CA ASP A 225 -7.76 -11.45 -4.10
C ASP A 225 -6.30 -11.06 -4.05
N ASN A 226 -5.92 -10.01 -3.31
CA ASN A 226 -4.57 -9.46 -3.32
C ASN A 226 -4.05 -9.26 -1.88
N PRO A 227 -2.86 -9.76 -1.50
CA PRO A 227 -2.31 -9.59 -0.16
C PRO A 227 -2.21 -8.13 0.32
N ALA A 228 -1.91 -7.17 -0.56
CA ALA A 228 -1.92 -5.74 -0.22
C ALA A 228 -3.33 -5.21 0.11
N ALA A 229 -4.38 -5.79 -0.49
CA ALA A 229 -5.77 -5.38 -0.28
C ALA A 229 -6.33 -5.79 1.09
N ARG A 230 -5.62 -6.62 1.87
CA ARG A 230 -5.91 -6.84 3.30
C ARG A 230 -5.95 -5.53 4.10
N ALA A 231 -5.29 -4.48 3.60
CA ALA A 231 -5.33 -3.13 4.16
C ALA A 231 -6.76 -2.51 4.17
N LEU A 232 -7.69 -3.03 3.37
CA LEU A 232 -9.10 -2.62 3.38
C LEU A 232 -9.76 -2.77 4.76
N HIS A 233 -9.35 -3.76 5.56
CA HIS A 233 -9.87 -3.91 6.92
C HIS A 233 -9.48 -2.74 7.83
N LEU A 234 -8.25 -2.25 7.70
CA LEU A 234 -7.76 -1.07 8.42
C LEU A 234 -8.40 0.22 7.87
N LEU A 235 -8.50 0.36 6.55
CA LEU A 235 -9.17 1.52 5.96
C LEU A 235 -10.65 1.60 6.39
N ALA A 236 -11.37 0.46 6.42
CA ALA A 236 -12.75 0.42 6.91
C ALA A 236 -12.87 0.79 8.40
N LEU A 237 -11.90 0.39 9.23
CA LEU A 237 -11.82 0.83 10.62
C LEU A 237 -11.67 2.36 10.71
N LEU A 238 -10.79 2.94 9.90
CA LEU A 238 -10.51 4.38 9.88
C LEU A 238 -11.67 5.20 9.32
N GLN A 239 -12.46 4.64 8.39
CA GLN A 239 -13.70 5.26 7.91
C GLN A 239 -14.89 5.06 8.88
N GLY A 240 -14.68 4.43 10.04
CA GLY A 240 -15.71 4.23 11.06
C GLY A 240 -16.79 3.23 10.67
N TYR A 241 -16.58 2.42 9.63
CA TYR A 241 -17.53 1.40 9.18
C TYR A 241 -17.72 0.29 10.23
N HIS A 242 -16.65 -0.04 10.95
CA HIS A 242 -16.68 -0.95 12.09
C HIS A 242 -15.78 -0.40 13.21
N ARG A 243 -15.89 -0.97 14.41
CA ARG A 243 -15.08 -0.61 15.59
C ARG A 243 -14.33 -1.80 16.19
N GLY A 244 -14.37 -2.93 15.51
CA GLY A 244 -13.75 -4.16 15.98
C GLY A 244 -12.23 -4.13 15.78
N PRO A 245 -11.48 -4.94 16.55
CA PRO A 245 -10.06 -5.12 16.28
C PRO A 245 -9.84 -5.76 14.91
N VAL A 246 -8.77 -5.37 14.23
CA VAL A 246 -8.30 -5.99 12.99
C VAL A 246 -7.15 -6.92 13.34
N HIS A 247 -7.32 -8.22 13.09
CA HIS A 247 -6.29 -9.22 13.33
C HIS A 247 -5.71 -9.68 11.99
N LEU A 248 -4.46 -9.30 11.72
CA LEU A 248 -3.73 -9.67 10.52
C LEU A 248 -2.81 -10.85 10.82
N ALA A 249 -3.03 -12.00 10.18
CA ALA A 249 -2.13 -13.13 10.19
C ALA A 249 -0.80 -12.82 9.47
N ALA A 250 0.25 -13.53 9.85
CA ALA A 250 1.52 -13.53 9.14
C ALA A 250 2.06 -14.97 9.08
N ARG A 251 2.65 -15.35 7.95
CA ARG A 251 3.19 -16.70 7.72
C ARG A 251 4.55 -16.90 8.37
N GLN A 252 5.39 -15.87 8.39
CA GLN A 252 6.79 -15.95 8.81
C GLN A 252 7.07 -15.20 10.13
N GLY A 253 6.05 -14.92 10.94
CA GLY A 253 6.22 -14.11 12.15
C GLY A 253 4.96 -14.02 13.01
N PRO A 254 4.97 -13.17 14.05
CA PRO A 254 3.76 -12.90 14.82
C PRO A 254 2.71 -12.25 13.92
N GLY A 255 1.44 -12.55 14.18
CA GLY A 255 0.35 -11.77 13.64
C GLY A 255 0.37 -10.35 14.23
N LEU A 256 -0.45 -9.47 13.68
CA LEU A 256 -0.58 -8.09 14.13
C LEU A 256 -2.03 -7.79 14.46
N ARG A 257 -2.27 -7.46 15.73
CA ARG A 257 -3.54 -6.94 16.20
C ARG A 257 -3.53 -5.41 16.15
N ILE A 258 -4.57 -4.84 15.57
CA ILE A 258 -4.78 -3.39 15.48
C ILE A 258 -6.09 -3.06 16.19
N GLU A 259 -6.03 -2.24 17.24
CA GLU A 259 -7.19 -1.82 18.02
C GLU A 259 -7.34 -0.29 17.97
N PRO A 260 -8.55 0.25 17.71
CA PRO A 260 -8.78 1.69 17.90
C PRO A 260 -8.65 2.04 19.39
N VAL A 261 -8.02 3.16 19.71
CA VAL A 261 -7.97 3.69 21.07
C VAL A 261 -9.14 4.66 21.23
N THR A 262 -10.05 4.35 22.14
CA THR A 262 -11.23 5.17 22.49
C THR A 262 -10.85 6.32 23.41
#